data_AF-A0A350YQY2-F1
#
_entry.id   AF-A0A350YQY2-F1
#
_cell.length_a   1.000
_cell.length_b   1.000
_cell.length_c   1.000
_cell.angle_alpha   90.00
_cell.angle_beta   90.00
_cell.angle_gamma   90.00
#
_symmetry.space_group_name_H-M   'P 1'
#
loop_
_entity.id
_entity.type
_entity.pdbx_description
1 polymer ?
#
loop_
_entity_poly.entity_id
_entity_poly.type
_entity_poly.pdbx_seq_one_letter_code
_entity_poly.pdbx_strand_id
1 'polypeptide(L)'
;MVRLLPQPICSCRTDFFNLGVIYILLLLYVIFQFKDSNAIAVSQISLAFGISCILNALWIVFWHYGRLPLSLLVMAGLLASLIYINIAIRDLPFGIIKTSFGIYLGWICIATIANVTEVLVSTGWNGFNISHETWTIIMIAVGALLVALTIYRIKNPFVGLAVVWAFLGIAIKRQQDYRTIFITAVISMVIIGGVTIWGFIRKSMV
;
A
#
# COMPACT_ATOMS: atom_id res chain seq x y z
N MET A 1 28.37 -0.57 3.76
CA MET A 1 27.92 0.61 4.51
C MET A 1 26.51 1.03 4.05
N VAL A 2 25.57 0.07 3.97
CA VAL A 2 24.16 0.23 3.56
C VAL A 2 23.32 -0.55 4.58
N ARG A 3 23.29 -0.07 5.82
CA ARG A 3 22.60 -0.72 6.96
C ARG A 3 21.60 0.21 7.65
N LEU A 4 21.30 1.36 7.06
CA LEU A 4 20.45 2.40 7.67
C LEU A 4 19.43 3.03 6.71
N LEU A 5 19.13 2.36 5.59
CA LEU A 5 17.79 2.47 5.01
C LEU A 5 16.77 2.12 6.11
N PRO A 6 15.51 2.56 6.06
CA PRO A 6 14.46 1.89 6.83
C PRO A 6 14.62 0.41 6.53
N GLN A 7 15.16 -0.33 7.50
CA GLN A 7 15.49 -1.74 7.34
C GLN A 7 14.28 -2.38 6.67
N PRO A 8 14.44 -3.09 5.53
CA PRO A 8 13.31 -3.57 4.74
C PRO A 8 12.32 -4.16 5.72
N ILE A 9 11.04 -3.85 5.61
CA ILE A 9 10.02 -4.24 6.60
C ILE A 9 10.11 -5.76 6.92
N CYS A 10 10.77 -6.56 6.07
CA CYS A 10 11.51 -7.82 6.29
C CYS A 10 11.92 -8.07 7.75
N SER A 11 10.98 -8.67 8.49
CA SER A 11 11.27 -9.98 9.02
C SER A 11 11.09 -10.93 7.84
N CYS A 12 12.01 -11.85 7.54
CA CYS A 12 11.90 -12.77 6.39
C CYS A 12 10.57 -13.57 6.35
N ARG A 13 9.78 -13.55 7.44
CA ARG A 13 8.48 -14.20 7.59
C ARG A 13 7.28 -13.32 7.22
N THR A 14 7.31 -11.99 7.44
CA THR A 14 6.15 -11.10 7.23
C THR A 14 6.04 -10.58 5.80
N ASP A 15 7.16 -10.32 5.13
CA ASP A 15 7.14 -9.83 3.74
C ASP A 15 6.75 -10.92 2.74
N PHE A 16 7.16 -12.17 3.00
CA PHE A 16 6.68 -13.35 2.26
C PHE A 16 5.16 -13.54 2.40
N PHE A 17 4.62 -13.20 3.56
CA PHE A 17 3.19 -13.28 3.84
C PHE A 17 2.40 -12.20 3.10
N ASN A 18 2.92 -10.96 3.05
CA ASN A 18 2.27 -9.85 2.36
C ASN A 18 2.24 -10.05 0.83
N LEU A 19 3.36 -10.45 0.21
CA LEU A 19 3.37 -10.78 -1.22
C LEU A 19 2.54 -12.05 -1.51
N GLY A 20 2.64 -13.08 -0.67
CA GLY A 20 1.89 -14.33 -0.84
C GLY A 20 0.38 -14.10 -0.82
N VAL A 21 -0.14 -13.28 0.09
CA VAL A 21 -1.56 -12.94 0.18
C VAL A 21 -2.02 -12.16 -1.05
N ILE A 22 -1.24 -11.18 -1.53
CA ILE A 22 -1.58 -10.43 -2.75
C ILE A 22 -1.61 -11.36 -3.97
N TYR A 23 -0.64 -12.26 -4.12
CA TYR A 23 -0.63 -13.22 -5.24
C TYR A 23 -1.73 -14.28 -5.15
N ILE A 24 -2.09 -14.74 -3.95
CA ILE A 24 -3.24 -15.64 -3.75
C ILE A 24 -4.55 -14.91 -4.07
N LEU A 25 -4.71 -13.64 -3.66
CA LEU A 25 -5.88 -12.82 -3.99
C LEU A 25 -5.98 -12.54 -5.50
N LEU A 26 -4.84 -12.30 -6.16
CA LEU A 26 -4.73 -12.15 -7.62
C LEU A 26 -5.09 -13.45 -8.35
N LEU A 27 -4.61 -14.60 -7.86
CA LEU A 27 -4.92 -15.92 -8.41
C LEU A 27 -6.40 -16.27 -8.23
N LEU A 28 -6.98 -15.98 -7.06
CA LEU A 28 -8.42 -16.11 -6.82
C LEU A 28 -9.22 -15.19 -7.74
N TYR A 29 -8.81 -13.94 -7.94
CA TYR A 29 -9.47 -13.04 -8.89
C TYR A 29 -9.46 -13.64 -10.31
N VAL A 30 -8.33 -14.17 -10.78
CA VAL A 30 -8.25 -14.85 -12.08
C VAL A 30 -9.18 -16.06 -12.14
N ILE A 31 -9.23 -16.89 -11.10
CA ILE A 31 -10.12 -18.05 -11.06
C ILE A 31 -11.61 -17.64 -11.06
N PHE A 32 -11.98 -16.60 -10.32
CA PHE A 32 -13.35 -16.07 -10.29
C PHE A 32 -13.72 -15.37 -11.61
N GLN A 33 -12.79 -14.66 -12.25
CA GLN A 33 -12.93 -14.04 -13.57
C GLN A 33 -13.31 -15.05 -14.65
N PHE A 34 -12.80 -16.28 -14.57
CA PHE A 34 -13.12 -17.36 -15.52
C PHE A 34 -14.43 -18.10 -15.18
N LYS A 35 -14.97 -17.93 -13.96
CA LYS A 35 -16.13 -18.69 -13.48
C LYS A 35 -17.45 -17.91 -13.48
N ASP A 36 -17.42 -16.58 -13.32
CA ASP A 36 -18.65 -15.79 -13.12
C ASP A 36 -18.91 -14.75 -14.23
N SER A 37 -20.05 -14.92 -14.92
CA SER A 37 -20.54 -14.11 -16.05
C SER A 37 -21.09 -12.72 -15.66
N ASN A 38 -20.45 -11.97 -14.75
CA ASN A 38 -20.73 -10.54 -14.58
C ASN A 38 -19.98 -9.73 -15.65
N ALA A 39 -20.31 -9.99 -16.92
CA ALA A 39 -19.46 -9.78 -18.08
C ALA A 39 -19.08 -8.32 -18.40
N ILE A 40 -19.84 -7.31 -17.93
CA ILE A 40 -19.66 -5.92 -18.39
C ILE A 40 -18.75 -5.11 -17.44
N ALA A 41 -19.03 -5.12 -16.13
CA ALA A 41 -18.20 -4.39 -15.17
C ALA A 41 -16.80 -5.00 -15.03
N VAL A 42 -16.72 -6.34 -15.10
CA VAL A 42 -15.46 -7.08 -15.00
C VAL A 42 -14.62 -6.92 -16.28
N SER A 43 -15.24 -6.79 -17.45
CA SER A 43 -14.54 -6.51 -18.73
C SER A 43 -13.81 -5.16 -18.74
N GLN A 44 -14.38 -4.11 -18.14
CA GLN A 44 -13.74 -2.79 -18.15
C GLN A 44 -12.51 -2.71 -17.25
N ILE A 45 -12.45 -3.55 -16.22
CA ILE A 45 -11.40 -3.57 -15.21
C ILE A 45 -10.29 -4.54 -15.59
N SER A 46 -10.59 -5.59 -16.37
CA SER A 46 -9.63 -6.64 -16.74
C SER A 46 -8.40 -6.11 -17.48
N LEU A 47 -8.55 -5.09 -18.33
CA LEU A 47 -7.42 -4.45 -19.02
C LEU A 47 -6.55 -3.62 -18.06
N ALA A 48 -7.17 -2.80 -17.21
CA ALA A 48 -6.46 -2.04 -16.17
C ALA A 48 -5.75 -2.98 -15.17
N PHE A 49 -6.38 -4.11 -14.87
CA PHE A 49 -5.81 -5.17 -14.06
C PHE A 49 -4.60 -5.82 -14.72
N GLY A 50 -4.70 -6.21 -16.00
CA GLY A 50 -3.58 -6.73 -16.77
C GLY A 50 -2.39 -5.77 -16.81
N ILE A 51 -2.66 -4.49 -17.05
CA ILE A 51 -1.65 -3.42 -16.97
C ILE A 51 -1.02 -3.37 -15.57
N SER A 52 -1.83 -3.42 -14.51
CA SER A 52 -1.32 -3.42 -13.13
C SER A 52 -0.39 -4.61 -12.85
N CYS A 53 -0.68 -5.80 -13.40
CA CYS A 53 0.18 -6.97 -13.24
C CYS A 53 1.53 -6.79 -13.95
N ILE A 54 1.53 -6.27 -15.16
CA ILE A 54 2.76 -5.97 -15.92
C ILE A 54 3.60 -4.92 -15.20
N LEU A 55 2.97 -3.82 -14.77
CA LEU A 55 3.65 -2.76 -14.02
C LEU A 55 4.21 -3.27 -12.69
N ASN A 56 3.49 -4.14 -11.98
CA ASN A 56 3.99 -4.75 -10.75
C ASN A 56 5.23 -5.61 -11.00
N ALA A 57 5.24 -6.42 -12.07
CA ALA A 57 6.42 -7.20 -12.45
C ALA A 57 7.61 -6.30 -12.82
N LEU A 58 7.37 -5.26 -13.63
CA LEU A 58 8.39 -4.29 -14.02
C LEU A 58 8.95 -3.52 -12.83
N TRP A 59 8.12 -3.17 -11.85
CA TRP A 59 8.55 -2.49 -10.63
C TRP A 59 9.58 -3.32 -9.86
N ILE A 60 9.30 -4.61 -9.65
CA ILE A 60 10.23 -5.54 -8.96
C ILE A 60 11.55 -5.63 -9.72
N VAL A 61 11.49 -5.75 -11.05
CA VAL A 61 12.69 -5.80 -11.91
C VAL A 61 13.52 -4.51 -11.76
N PHE A 62 12.92 -3.34 -11.95
CA PHE A 62 13.67 -2.08 -11.86
C PHE A 62 14.21 -1.79 -10.46
N TRP A 63 13.47 -2.18 -9.42
CA TRP A 63 13.95 -2.09 -8.06
C TRP A 63 15.16 -3.02 -7.83
N HIS A 64 15.08 -4.27 -8.31
CA HIS A 64 16.16 -5.25 -8.18
C HIS A 64 17.44 -4.84 -8.92
N TYR A 65 17.32 -4.24 -10.11
CA TYR A 65 18.46 -3.71 -10.88
C TYR A 65 18.97 -2.35 -10.38
N GLY A 66 18.45 -1.82 -9.26
CA GLY A 66 18.88 -0.53 -8.69
C GLY A 66 18.51 0.69 -9.54
N ARG A 67 17.60 0.54 -10.52
CA ARG A 67 17.11 1.63 -11.37
C ARG A 67 15.97 2.37 -10.64
N LEU A 68 16.29 3.00 -9.51
CA LEU A 68 15.31 3.57 -8.58
C LEU A 68 14.36 4.62 -9.20
N PRO A 69 14.81 5.59 -10.03
CA PRO A 69 13.88 6.56 -10.65
C PRO A 69 12.88 5.92 -11.62
N LEU A 70 13.33 4.91 -12.38
CA LEU A 70 12.47 4.12 -13.27
C LEU A 70 11.48 3.27 -12.47
N SER A 71 11.93 2.68 -11.36
CA SER A 71 11.09 1.94 -10.42
C SER A 71 9.96 2.83 -9.86
N LEU A 72 10.28 4.07 -9.50
CA LEU A 72 9.29 5.05 -9.02
C LEU A 72 8.28 5.43 -10.11
N LEU A 73 8.72 5.62 -11.36
CA LEU A 73 7.83 5.91 -12.48
C LEU A 73 6.83 4.76 -12.72
N VAL A 74 7.30 3.51 -12.70
CA VAL A 74 6.44 2.33 -12.83
C VAL A 74 5.49 2.19 -11.64
N MET A 75 5.97 2.44 -10.42
CA MET A 75 5.15 2.44 -9.21
C MET A 75 4.02 3.47 -9.29
N ALA A 76 4.28 4.67 -9.83
CA ALA A 76 3.25 5.68 -10.03
C ALA A 76 2.18 5.22 -11.03
N GLY A 77 2.57 4.56 -12.13
CA GLY A 77 1.63 3.96 -13.08
C GLY A 77 0.79 2.83 -12.46
N LEU A 78 1.41 2.00 -11.60
CA LEU A 78 0.73 0.94 -10.88
C LEU A 78 -0.31 1.52 -9.91
N LEU A 79 0.06 2.55 -9.16
CA LEU A 79 -0.83 3.26 -8.24
C LEU A 79 -2.02 3.87 -9.01
N ALA A 80 -1.77 4.54 -10.14
CA ALA A 80 -2.83 5.11 -10.98
C ALA A 80 -3.81 4.03 -11.48
N SER A 81 -3.28 2.89 -11.92
CA SER A 81 -4.08 1.75 -12.38
C SER A 81 -4.98 1.22 -11.25
N LEU A 82 -4.46 1.09 -10.03
CA LEU A 82 -5.24 0.61 -8.88
C LEU A 82 -6.27 1.63 -8.38
N ILE A 83 -5.97 2.92 -8.47
CA ILE A 83 -6.96 3.97 -8.19
C ILE A 83 -8.11 3.87 -9.18
N TYR A 84 -7.81 3.74 -10.48
CA TYR A 84 -8.82 3.57 -11.52
C TYR A 84 -9.71 2.34 -11.25
N ILE A 85 -9.11 1.18 -10.96
CA ILE A 85 -9.84 -0.05 -10.62
C ILE A 85 -10.75 0.17 -9.40
N ASN A 86 -10.22 0.78 -8.34
CA ASN A 86 -10.99 1.03 -7.12
C ASN A 86 -12.15 2.02 -7.31
N ILE A 87 -12.01 2.99 -8.22
CA ILE A 87 -13.09 3.90 -8.61
C ILE A 87 -14.15 3.13 -9.42
N ALA A 88 -13.74 2.28 -10.36
CA ALA A 88 -14.65 1.48 -11.18
C ALA A 88 -15.47 0.48 -10.35
N ILE A 89 -14.90 -0.09 -9.27
CA ILE A 89 -15.60 -1.02 -8.36
C ILE A 89 -16.28 -0.34 -7.16
N ARG A 90 -16.36 0.99 -7.15
CA ARG A 90 -16.86 1.75 -6.00
C ARG A 90 -18.28 1.37 -5.58
N ASP A 91 -19.12 1.13 -6.59
CA ASP A 91 -20.55 0.85 -6.43
C ASP A 91 -20.85 -0.65 -6.33
N LEU A 92 -19.84 -1.52 -6.51
CA LEU A 92 -20.00 -2.94 -6.20
C LEU A 92 -20.23 -3.16 -4.69
N PRO A 93 -21.02 -4.18 -4.33
CA PRO A 93 -21.22 -4.58 -2.95
C PRO A 93 -19.89 -4.99 -2.29
N PHE A 94 -19.86 -5.00 -0.96
CA PHE A 94 -18.72 -5.56 -0.24
C PHE A 94 -18.61 -7.05 -0.57
N GLY A 95 -17.44 -7.45 -1.03
CA GLY A 95 -17.16 -8.79 -1.51
C GLY A 95 -15.67 -8.93 -1.79
N ILE A 96 -15.26 -10.13 -2.18
CA ILE A 96 -13.84 -10.49 -2.35
C ILE A 96 -13.13 -9.49 -3.26
N ILE A 97 -13.72 -9.11 -4.40
CA ILE A 97 -13.12 -8.18 -5.37
C ILE A 97 -12.76 -6.83 -4.71
N LYS A 98 -13.70 -6.23 -3.99
CA LYS A 98 -13.52 -4.91 -3.36
C LYS A 98 -12.53 -4.94 -2.20
N THR A 99 -12.52 -6.04 -1.46
CA THR A 99 -11.55 -6.30 -0.39
C THR A 99 -10.16 -6.46 -0.98
N SER A 100 -9.98 -7.32 -1.98
CA SER A 100 -8.69 -7.57 -2.64
C SER A 100 -8.07 -6.29 -3.20
N PHE A 101 -8.82 -5.55 -4.01
CA PHE A 101 -8.31 -4.31 -4.63
C PHE A 101 -8.14 -3.17 -3.64
N GLY A 102 -8.93 -3.13 -2.56
CA GLY A 102 -8.74 -2.17 -1.48
C GLY A 102 -7.43 -2.41 -0.73
N ILE A 103 -7.20 -3.65 -0.28
CA ILE A 103 -5.95 -4.04 0.40
C ILE A 103 -4.76 -3.80 -0.52
N TYR A 104 -4.87 -4.17 -1.80
CA TYR A 104 -3.78 -3.98 -2.77
C TYR A 104 -3.43 -2.50 -2.96
N LEU A 105 -4.43 -1.63 -3.10
CA LEU A 105 -4.19 -0.19 -3.18
C LEU A 105 -3.50 0.35 -1.93
N GLY A 106 -3.96 -0.04 -0.73
CA GLY A 106 -3.35 0.39 0.53
C GLY A 106 -1.88 0.00 0.65
N TRP A 107 -1.55 -1.23 0.21
CA TRP A 107 -0.16 -1.69 0.15
C TRP A 107 0.69 -0.86 -0.82
N ILE A 108 0.18 -0.61 -2.03
CA ILE A 108 0.91 0.17 -3.05
C ILE A 108 1.10 1.63 -2.63
N CYS A 109 0.17 2.22 -1.86
CA CYS A 109 0.40 3.54 -1.27
C CYS A 109 1.65 3.56 -0.36
N ILE A 110 1.79 2.56 0.52
CA ILE A 110 2.94 2.47 1.43
C ILE A 110 4.23 2.16 0.65
N ALA A 111 4.15 1.27 -0.33
CA ALA A 111 5.27 0.96 -1.20
C ALA A 111 5.74 2.21 -1.98
N THR A 112 4.83 3.07 -2.44
CA THR A 112 5.15 4.32 -3.11
C THR A 112 5.95 5.25 -2.20
N ILE A 113 5.52 5.41 -0.95
CA ILE A 113 6.19 6.24 0.06
C ILE A 113 7.63 5.74 0.31
N ALA A 114 7.80 4.42 0.43
CA ALA A 114 9.11 3.80 0.59
C ALA A 114 9.99 4.01 -0.66
N ASN A 115 9.45 3.82 -1.86
CA ASN A 115 10.19 4.02 -3.12
C ASN A 115 10.63 5.49 -3.30
N VAL A 116 9.77 6.44 -2.97
CA VAL A 116 10.12 7.87 -2.99
C VAL A 116 11.30 8.15 -2.06
N THR A 117 11.25 7.63 -0.83
CA THR A 117 12.33 7.79 0.15
C THR A 117 13.63 7.18 -0.36
N GLU A 118 13.58 6.00 -0.95
CA GLU A 118 14.75 5.31 -1.52
C GLU A 118 15.41 6.12 -2.64
N VAL A 119 14.61 6.66 -3.57
CA VAL A 119 15.11 7.52 -4.65
C VAL A 119 15.80 8.75 -4.07
N LEU A 120 15.14 9.44 -3.13
CA LEU A 120 15.68 10.65 -2.52
C LEU A 120 17.02 10.38 -1.80
N VAL A 121 17.10 9.32 -1.00
CA VAL A 121 18.35 8.92 -0.33
C VAL A 121 19.43 8.55 -1.35
N SER A 122 19.08 7.84 -2.42
CA SER A 122 20.05 7.44 -3.47
C SER A 122 20.65 8.63 -4.23
N THR A 123 19.91 9.74 -4.33
CA THR A 123 20.40 10.99 -4.94
C THR A 123 21.29 11.82 -3.99
N GLY A 124 21.62 11.29 -2.81
CA GLY A 124 22.45 11.97 -1.82
C GLY A 124 21.70 13.05 -1.02
N TRP A 125 20.37 13.01 -1.02
CA TRP A 125 19.59 13.96 -0.22
C TRP A 125 19.72 13.64 1.27
N ASN A 126 20.36 14.53 2.02
CA ASN A 126 20.53 14.41 3.46
C ASN A 126 19.28 14.77 4.27
N GLY A 127 18.08 14.68 3.68
CA GLY A 127 16.80 14.93 4.36
C GLY A 127 16.75 16.29 5.07
N PHE A 128 17.23 17.36 4.42
CA PHE A 128 17.35 18.70 5.03
C PHE A 128 18.16 18.74 6.35
N ASN A 129 19.12 17.82 6.53
CA ASN A 129 19.92 17.68 7.76
C ASN A 129 19.09 17.27 8.99
N ILE A 130 17.91 16.68 8.76
CA ILE A 130 17.00 16.19 9.78
C ILE A 130 17.45 14.80 10.25
N SER A 131 17.22 14.48 11.53
CA SER A 131 17.54 13.16 12.08
C SER A 131 16.74 12.05 11.38
N HIS A 132 17.33 10.86 11.28
CA HIS A 132 16.67 9.67 10.71
C HIS A 132 15.38 9.30 11.45
N GLU A 133 15.32 9.60 12.75
CA GLU A 133 14.14 9.37 13.58
C GLU A 133 12.99 10.29 13.15
N THR A 134 13.26 11.59 13.06
CA THR A 134 12.28 12.60 12.62
C THR A 134 11.83 12.33 11.19
N TRP A 135 12.72 11.92 10.29
CA TRP A 135 12.34 11.54 8.93
C TRP A 135 11.34 10.39 8.92
N THR A 136 11.58 9.34 9.71
CA THR A 136 10.66 8.19 9.82
C THR A 136 9.28 8.61 10.33
N ILE A 137 9.23 9.51 11.31
CA ILE A 137 7.98 10.07 11.86
C ILE A 137 7.20 10.83 10.77
N ILE A 138 7.89 11.66 9.97
CA ILE A 138 7.29 12.37 8.85
C ILE A 138 6.68 11.38 7.84
N MET A 139 7.41 10.32 7.48
CA MET A 139 6.90 9.32 6.53
C MET A 139 5.66 8.58 7.06
N ILE A 140 5.60 8.26 8.36
CA ILE A 140 4.42 7.67 8.99
C ILE A 140 3.23 8.64 8.92
N ALA A 141 3.44 9.92 9.24
CA ALA A 141 2.41 10.94 9.18
C ALA A 141 1.86 11.14 7.76
N VAL A 142 2.75 11.21 6.76
CA VAL A 142 2.38 11.31 5.34
C VAL A 142 1.59 10.07 4.90
N GLY A 143 2.02 8.87 5.31
CA GLY A 143 1.30 7.64 5.02
C GLY A 143 -0.10 7.60 5.62
N ALA A 144 -0.24 8.02 6.87
CA ALA A 144 -1.55 8.12 7.52
C ALA A 144 -2.47 9.11 6.79
N LEU A 145 -1.96 10.29 6.44
CA LEU A 145 -2.73 11.31 5.73
C LEU A 145 -3.19 10.82 4.34
N LEU A 146 -2.29 10.25 3.55
CA LEU A 146 -2.61 9.75 2.21
C LEU A 146 -3.69 8.67 2.25
N VAL A 147 -3.62 7.77 3.24
CA VAL A 147 -4.58 6.68 3.39
C VAL A 147 -5.93 7.19 3.85
N ALA A 148 -5.97 8.11 4.82
CA ALA A 148 -7.21 8.75 5.25
C ALA A 148 -7.91 9.45 4.08
N LEU A 149 -7.16 10.20 3.25
CA LEU A 149 -7.67 10.83 2.03
C LEU A 149 -8.18 9.80 1.02
N THR A 150 -7.44 8.69 0.85
CA THR A 150 -7.82 7.61 -0.08
C THR A 150 -9.12 6.94 0.35
N ILE A 151 -9.28 6.61 1.65
CA ILE A 151 -10.52 6.05 2.22
C ILE A 151 -11.68 7.02 1.97
N TYR A 152 -11.48 8.32 2.23
CA TYR A 152 -12.51 9.34 2.05
C TYR A 152 -12.96 9.48 0.59
N ARG A 153 -12.01 9.51 -0.36
CA ARG A 153 -12.30 9.70 -1.80
C ARG A 153 -12.90 8.44 -2.43
N ILE A 154 -12.23 7.31 -2.25
CA ILE A 154 -12.55 6.06 -2.92
C ILE A 154 -13.76 5.37 -2.27
N LYS A 155 -14.07 5.67 -1.00
CA LYS A 155 -15.13 4.98 -0.22
C LYS A 155 -14.89 3.46 -0.15
N ASN A 156 -13.62 3.06 -0.12
CA ASN A 156 -13.21 1.68 0.10
C ASN A 156 -12.42 1.60 1.44
N PRO A 157 -13.06 1.21 2.55
CA PRO A 157 -12.41 1.16 3.86
C PRO A 157 -11.34 0.06 3.96
N PHE A 158 -11.37 -0.96 3.09
CA PHE A 158 -10.39 -2.04 3.09
C PHE A 158 -8.95 -1.57 2.83
N VAL A 159 -8.77 -0.39 2.22
CA VAL A 159 -7.47 0.28 2.06
C VAL A 159 -6.77 0.50 3.40
N GLY A 160 -7.54 0.85 4.44
CA GLY A 160 -6.98 1.12 5.76
C GLY A 160 -6.45 -0.12 6.48
N LEU A 161 -6.98 -1.31 6.20
CA LEU A 161 -6.51 -2.56 6.82
C LEU A 161 -5.06 -2.88 6.46
N ALA A 162 -4.69 -2.71 5.19
CA ALA A 162 -3.31 -2.90 4.73
C ALA A 162 -2.34 -1.95 5.46
N VAL A 163 -2.81 -0.75 5.78
CA VAL A 163 -1.98 0.32 6.36
C VAL A 163 -1.84 0.15 7.87
N VAL A 164 -2.93 -0.24 8.54
CA VAL A 164 -2.89 -0.67 9.95
C VAL A 164 -1.86 -1.81 10.12
N TRP A 165 -1.89 -2.79 9.22
CA TRP A 165 -0.92 -3.89 9.22
C TRP A 165 0.53 -3.42 9.01
N ALA A 166 0.77 -2.49 8.09
CA ALA A 166 2.09 -1.94 7.87
C ALA A 166 2.62 -1.15 9.07
N PHE A 167 1.77 -0.32 9.70
CA PHE A 167 2.14 0.41 10.92
C PHE A 167 2.41 -0.54 12.09
N LEU A 168 1.70 -1.67 12.16
CA LEU A 168 1.98 -2.71 13.14
C LEU A 168 3.37 -3.33 12.91
N GLY A 169 3.73 -3.60 11.66
CA GLY A 169 5.08 -4.05 11.30
C GLY A 169 6.17 -3.05 11.72
N ILE A 170 5.94 -1.76 11.52
CA ILE A 170 6.87 -0.69 11.96
C ILE A 170 6.99 -0.68 13.49
N ALA A 171 5.86 -0.74 14.21
CA ALA A 171 5.84 -0.73 15.67
C ALA A 171 6.63 -1.94 16.24
N ILE A 172 6.35 -3.15 15.77
CA ILE A 172 7.05 -4.37 16.22
C ILE A 172 8.56 -4.27 15.95
N LYS A 173 8.96 -3.69 14.81
CA LYS A 173 10.36 -3.59 14.44
C LYS A 173 11.14 -2.53 15.23
N ARG A 174 10.46 -1.47 15.69
CA ARG A 174 11.09 -0.33 16.36
C ARG A 174 10.85 -0.25 17.87
N GLN A 175 10.15 -1.24 18.43
CA GLN A 175 9.81 -1.32 19.85
C GLN A 175 11.01 -1.23 20.81
N GLN A 176 12.18 -1.76 20.43
CA GLN A 176 13.37 -1.80 21.30
C GLN A 176 14.40 -0.71 20.99
N ASP A 177 14.45 -0.25 19.73
CA ASP A 177 15.49 0.68 19.27
C ASP A 177 15.10 2.16 19.42
N TYR A 178 13.83 2.51 19.12
CA TYR A 178 13.39 3.91 19.03
C TYR A 178 11.97 4.09 19.58
N ARG A 179 11.88 4.52 20.85
CA ARG A 179 10.60 4.63 21.56
C ARG A 179 9.65 5.67 20.93
N THR A 180 10.16 6.76 20.39
CA THR A 180 9.33 7.80 19.73
C THR A 180 8.70 7.29 18.44
N ILE A 181 9.45 6.54 17.62
CA ILE A 181 8.92 5.93 16.40
C ILE A 181 7.84 4.90 16.75
N PHE A 182 8.07 4.08 17.78
CA PHE A 182 7.08 3.12 18.25
C PHE A 182 5.76 3.81 18.64
N ILE A 183 5.82 4.83 19.50
CA ILE A 183 4.63 5.56 19.96
C ILE A 183 3.92 6.21 18.77
N THR A 184 4.67 6.84 17.86
CA THR A 184 4.10 7.46 16.66
C THR A 184 3.38 6.44 15.79
N ALA A 185 4.02 5.30 15.51
CA ALA A 185 3.43 4.23 14.71
C ALA A 185 2.14 3.68 15.33
N VAL A 186 2.12 3.49 16.66
CA VAL A 186 0.92 3.03 17.38
C VAL A 186 -0.20 4.07 17.33
N ILE A 187 0.10 5.35 17.57
CA ILE A 187 -0.91 6.42 17.48
C ILE A 187 -1.48 6.50 16.06
N SER A 188 -0.64 6.52 15.04
CA SER A 188 -1.10 6.53 13.64
C SER A 188 -1.91 5.29 13.29
N MET A 189 -1.56 4.12 13.82
CA MET A 189 -2.33 2.89 13.65
C MET A 189 -3.72 3.00 14.27
N VAL A 190 -3.84 3.51 15.49
CA VAL A 190 -5.15 3.70 16.16
C VAL A 190 -6.01 4.69 15.39
N ILE A 191 -5.43 5.80 14.93
CA ILE A 191 -6.15 6.81 14.13
C ILE A 191 -6.68 6.18 12.84
N ILE A 192 -5.83 5.48 12.07
CA ILE A 192 -6.25 4.86 10.81
C ILE A 192 -7.22 3.71 11.04
N GLY A 193 -7.07 2.96 12.13
CA GLY A 193 -8.06 1.96 12.56
C GLY A 193 -9.43 2.61 12.79
N GLY A 194 -9.48 3.73 13.51
CA GLY A 194 -10.71 4.50 13.72
C GLY A 194 -11.33 5.02 12.42
N VAL A 195 -10.51 5.60 11.53
CA VAL A 195 -10.96 6.08 10.20
C VAL A 195 -11.49 4.92 9.34
N THR A 196 -10.86 3.76 9.42
CA THR A 196 -11.29 2.55 8.72
C THR A 196 -12.65 2.08 9.21
N ILE A 197 -12.82 1.97 10.53
CA ILE A 197 -14.09 1.59 11.17
C ILE A 197 -15.20 2.60 10.81
N TRP A 198 -14.90 3.90 10.90
CA TRP A 198 -15.82 4.95 10.49
C TRP A 198 -16.24 4.82 9.02
N GLY A 199 -15.29 4.49 8.14
CA GLY A 199 -15.55 4.22 6.72
C GLY A 199 -16.50 3.04 6.49
N PHE A 200 -16.41 1.98 7.30
CA PHE A 200 -17.36 0.86 7.28
C PHE A 200 -18.75 1.29 7.76
N ILE A 201 -18.83 1.99 8.90
CA ILE A 201 -20.11 2.42 9.50
C ILE A 201 -20.87 3.37 8.57
N ARG A 202 -20.19 4.37 7.98
CA ARG A 202 -20.81 5.35 7.08
C ARG A 202 -21.45 4.71 5.86
N LYS A 203 -20.89 3.61 5.33
CA LYS A 203 -21.42 2.92 4.15
C LYS A 203 -22.50 1.89 4.50
N SER A 204 -22.59 1.45 5.75
CA SER A 204 -23.71 0.62 6.21
C SER A 204 -25.01 1.41 6.42
N MET A 205 -24.93 2.74 6.51
CA MET A 205 -26.08 3.63 6.75
C MET A 205 -26.62 4.30 5.48
N VAL A 206 -26.00 4.07 4.31
CA VAL A 206 -26.38 4.62 3.00
C VAL A 206 -26.67 3.48 2.05
#